data_AF-A0A316WGT1-F1
#
_entry.id   AF-A0A316WGT1-F1
#
_cell.length_a   1.000
_cell.length_b   1.000
_cell.length_c   1.000
_cell.angle_alpha   90.00
_cell.angle_beta   90.00
_cell.angle_gamma   90.00
#
_symmetry.space_group_name_H-M   'P 1'
#
loop_
_entity.id
_entity.type
_entity.pdbx_description
1 polymer ?
#
loop_
_entity_poly.entity_id
_entity_poly.type
_entity_poly.pdbx_seq_one_letter_code
_entity_poly.pdbx_strand_id
1 'polypeptide(L)'
;MYSISKKISIIKKASIAKSTFMNDEALPSATTTFTCCSCGHKNTVEIKPYESGFAILQLYNEDQVLSKSELLKHGMVSETSQRMMYFGELTVNDQPTLYFGTDCSSCHSQYIGVFSYGEKQPGLSTLSISGLWKYE
;
A
#
# COMPACT_ATOMS: atom_id res chain seq x y z
N MET A 1 2.30 -3.41 11.73
CA MET A 1 2.86 -3.20 10.38
C MET A 1 4.36 -3.40 10.43
N TYR A 2 4.96 -3.96 9.39
CA TYR A 2 6.41 -4.26 9.34
C TYR A 2 6.96 -4.08 7.92
N SER A 3 8.28 -3.93 7.77
CA SER A 3 8.94 -3.91 6.47
C SER A 3 9.17 -5.32 5.95
N ILE A 4 9.20 -5.50 4.63
CA ILE A 4 9.45 -6.79 4.00
C ILE A 4 10.82 -6.71 3.36
N SER A 5 11.72 -7.64 3.72
CA SER A 5 13.10 -7.65 3.24
C SER A 5 13.49 -8.92 2.48
N LYS A 6 12.60 -9.92 2.46
CA LYS A 6 12.78 -11.17 1.71
C LYS A 6 12.02 -11.09 0.40
N LYS A 7 12.49 -11.80 -0.62
CA LYS A 7 11.76 -11.99 -1.86
C LYS A 7 10.42 -12.68 -1.59
N ILE A 8 9.35 -12.15 -2.18
CA ILE A 8 7.98 -12.65 -2.03
C ILE A 8 7.32 -12.89 -3.38
N SER A 9 6.23 -13.65 -3.40
CA SER A 9 5.37 -13.82 -4.57
C SER A 9 3.95 -13.32 -4.27
N ILE A 10 3.41 -12.46 -5.15
CA ILE A 10 2.04 -11.96 -5.01
C ILE A 10 1.02 -13.01 -5.46
N ILE A 11 0.06 -13.31 -4.60
CA ILE A 11 -0.93 -14.37 -4.84
C ILE A 11 -2.26 -13.77 -5.25
N LYS A 12 -2.86 -12.91 -4.40
CA LYS A 12 -4.23 -12.44 -4.60
C LYS A 12 -4.51 -11.12 -3.90
N LYS A 13 -5.17 -10.19 -4.61
CA LYS A 13 -5.68 -8.94 -4.03
C LYS A 13 -6.88 -9.22 -3.12
N ALA A 14 -6.84 -8.69 -1.91
CA ALA A 14 -7.94 -8.74 -0.95
C ALA A 14 -9.00 -7.68 -1.25
N SER A 15 -10.25 -7.96 -0.85
CA SER A 15 -11.32 -6.97 -0.88
C SER A 15 -11.18 -6.02 0.31
N ILE A 16 -11.26 -4.71 0.05
CA ILE A 16 -11.14 -3.65 1.05
C ILE A 16 -12.44 -2.84 1.06
N ALA A 17 -12.91 -2.45 2.25
CA ALA A 17 -14.17 -1.72 2.41
C ALA A 17 -14.10 -0.25 1.93
N LYS A 18 -13.03 0.47 2.29
CA LYS A 18 -12.77 1.86 1.86
C LYS A 18 -11.28 2.01 1.54
N SER A 19 -10.97 2.61 0.39
CA SER A 19 -9.60 2.76 -0.10
C SER A 19 -9.13 4.22 -0.15
N THR A 20 -10.02 5.20 -0.07
CA THR A 20 -9.65 6.62 -0.20
C THR A 20 -10.20 7.42 0.96
N PHE A 21 -9.36 8.25 1.57
CA PHE A 21 -9.68 9.10 2.71
C PHE A 21 -9.20 10.51 2.40
N MET A 22 -10.06 11.50 2.66
CA MET A 22 -9.77 12.90 2.30
C MET A 22 -9.75 13.77 3.55
N ASN A 23 -8.77 14.67 3.64
CA ASN A 23 -8.61 15.65 4.72
C ASN A 23 -8.72 15.00 6.10
N ASP A 24 -9.70 15.41 6.91
CA ASP A 24 -9.92 14.93 8.26
C ASP A 24 -10.24 13.43 8.33
N GLU A 25 -10.67 12.79 7.23
CA GLU A 25 -10.86 11.33 7.22
C GLU A 25 -9.53 10.56 7.26
N ALA A 26 -8.42 11.21 6.89
CA ALA A 26 -7.09 10.61 6.93
C ALA A 26 -6.37 10.89 8.25
N LEU A 27 -6.93 11.73 9.13
CA LEU A 27 -6.29 12.22 10.35
C LEU A 27 -7.16 11.95 11.60
N PRO A 28 -6.58 11.51 12.73
CA PRO A 28 -5.17 11.16 12.90
C PRO A 28 -4.78 9.84 12.22
N SER A 29 -5.78 9.04 11.79
CA SER A 29 -5.56 7.77 11.11
C SER A 29 -6.68 7.43 10.14
N ALA A 30 -6.31 6.81 9.01
CA ALA A 30 -7.24 6.20 8.07
C ALA A 30 -7.47 4.74 8.45
N THR A 31 -8.67 4.42 8.91
CA THR A 31 -9.03 3.04 9.28
C THR A 31 -9.92 2.39 8.23
N THR A 32 -9.55 1.19 7.80
CA THR A 32 -10.34 0.36 6.88
C THR A 32 -10.35 -1.09 7.33
N THR A 33 -11.14 -1.90 6.64
CA THR A 33 -11.15 -3.35 6.84
C THR A 33 -10.92 -4.08 5.54
N PHE A 34 -10.26 -5.23 5.60
CA PHE A 34 -10.08 -6.14 4.47
C PHE A 34 -10.49 -7.57 4.80
N THR A 35 -10.99 -8.30 3.81
CA THR A 35 -11.37 -9.70 3.96
C THR A 35 -10.17 -10.60 3.60
N CYS A 36 -9.77 -11.47 4.53
CA CYS A 36 -8.69 -12.42 4.30
C CYS A 36 -9.03 -13.38 3.16
N CYS A 37 -8.16 -13.46 2.16
CA CYS A 37 -8.25 -14.35 1.03
C CYS A 37 -8.21 -15.85 1.40
N SER A 38 -7.64 -16.21 2.56
CA SER A 38 -7.45 -17.61 2.97
C SER A 38 -8.58 -18.13 3.86
N CYS A 39 -9.06 -17.33 4.83
CA CYS A 39 -10.05 -17.77 5.82
C CYS A 39 -11.33 -16.95 5.86
N GLY A 40 -11.46 -15.89 5.05
CA GLY A 40 -12.63 -15.01 5.04
C GLY A 40 -12.76 -14.09 6.25
N HIS A 41 -11.85 -14.15 7.23
CA HIS A 41 -11.88 -13.26 8.40
C HIS A 41 -11.73 -11.79 7.99
N LYS A 42 -12.51 -10.92 8.62
CA LYS A 42 -12.46 -9.47 8.40
C LYS A 42 -11.43 -8.85 9.33
N ASN A 43 -10.35 -8.34 8.76
CA ASN A 43 -9.24 -7.71 9.48
C ASN A 43 -9.37 -6.19 9.40
N THR A 44 -8.87 -5.50 10.41
CA THR A 44 -8.82 -4.04 10.46
C THR A 44 -7.38 -3.57 10.21
N VAL A 45 -7.23 -2.52 9.42
CA VAL A 45 -5.95 -1.85 9.18
C VAL A 45 -6.12 -0.37 9.48
N GLU A 46 -5.25 0.14 10.34
CA GLU A 46 -5.15 1.55 10.66
C GLU A 46 -3.86 2.10 10.05
N ILE A 47 -3.97 3.09 9.16
CA ILE A 47 -2.82 3.78 8.56
C ILE A 47 -2.74 5.18 9.19
N LYS A 48 -1.68 5.41 9.96
CA LYS A 48 -1.33 6.71 10.51
C LYS A 48 -0.38 7.42 9.56
N PRO A 49 -0.78 8.55 8.94
CA PRO A 49 0.12 9.32 8.10
C PRO A 49 1.45 9.61 8.78
N TYR A 50 2.56 9.52 8.05
CA TYR A 50 3.93 9.75 8.52
C TYR A 50 4.49 8.73 9.53
N GLU A 51 3.67 7.87 10.14
CA GLU A 51 4.10 6.80 11.06
C GLU A 51 4.00 5.41 10.44
N SER A 52 3.03 5.22 9.55
CA SER A 52 2.76 3.93 8.93
C SER A 52 3.53 3.76 7.63
N GLY A 53 4.09 2.58 7.44
CA GLY A 53 4.67 2.14 6.18
C GLY A 53 6.12 2.58 5.94
N PHE A 54 6.62 2.13 4.79
CA PHE A 54 8.00 2.26 4.35
C PHE A 54 8.02 2.70 2.89
N ALA A 55 9.07 3.40 2.46
CA ALA A 55 9.19 3.88 1.08
C ALA A 55 9.05 2.73 0.07
N ILE A 56 8.20 2.90 -0.95
CA ILE A 56 7.95 1.87 -1.97
C ILE A 56 9.24 1.44 -2.70
N LEU A 57 10.20 2.35 -2.81
CA LEU A 57 11.53 2.08 -3.36
C LEU A 57 12.19 0.87 -2.70
N GLN A 58 12.00 0.65 -1.40
CA GLN A 58 12.62 -0.49 -0.70
C GLN A 58 12.10 -1.86 -1.18
N LEU A 59 10.93 -1.94 -1.83
CA LEU A 59 10.45 -3.21 -2.38
C LEU A 59 11.16 -3.60 -3.67
N TYR A 60 11.41 -2.64 -4.55
CA TYR A 60 11.91 -2.91 -5.89
C TYR A 60 13.36 -2.47 -6.12
N ASN A 61 13.98 -1.86 -5.12
CA ASN A 61 15.40 -1.54 -5.22
C ASN A 61 16.18 -2.83 -5.46
N GLU A 62 16.91 -2.87 -6.58
CA GLU A 62 17.68 -4.03 -7.04
C GLU A 62 16.85 -5.33 -7.14
N ASP A 63 15.52 -5.23 -7.31
CA ASP A 63 14.58 -6.35 -7.40
C ASP A 63 14.70 -7.37 -6.22
N GLN A 64 15.08 -6.89 -5.03
CA GLN A 64 15.34 -7.75 -3.87
C GLN A 64 14.07 -8.37 -3.26
N VAL A 65 12.95 -7.63 -3.20
CA VAL A 65 11.67 -8.12 -2.63
C VAL A 65 10.66 -8.44 -3.73
N LEU A 66 10.42 -7.49 -4.62
CA LEU A 66 9.57 -7.61 -5.81
C LEU A 66 10.22 -6.83 -6.96
N SER A 67 10.06 -7.29 -8.18
CA SER A 67 10.48 -6.48 -9.32
C SER A 67 9.51 -5.33 -9.62
N LYS A 68 10.00 -4.26 -10.25
CA LYS A 68 9.15 -3.16 -10.75
C LYS A 68 8.01 -3.67 -11.65
N SER A 69 8.33 -4.64 -12.51
CA SER A 69 7.35 -5.21 -13.45
C SER A 69 6.26 -6.01 -12.74
N GLU A 70 6.57 -6.71 -11.64
CA GLU A 70 5.57 -7.38 -10.80
C GLU A 70 4.64 -6.37 -10.12
N LEU A 71 5.18 -5.30 -9.55
CA LEU A 71 4.39 -4.24 -8.93
C LEU A 71 3.38 -3.62 -9.92
N LEU A 72 3.84 -3.34 -11.15
CA LEU A 72 2.99 -2.81 -12.23
C LEU A 72 1.97 -3.84 -12.71
N LYS A 73 2.40 -5.10 -12.94
CA LYS A 73 1.53 -6.20 -13.41
C LYS A 73 0.36 -6.45 -12.45
N HIS A 74 0.61 -6.37 -11.14
CA HIS A 74 -0.42 -6.56 -10.12
C HIS A 74 -1.24 -5.30 -9.82
N GLY A 75 -0.96 -4.19 -10.50
CA GLY A 75 -1.63 -2.90 -10.30
C GLY A 75 -1.44 -2.36 -8.88
N MET A 76 -0.27 -2.62 -8.28
CA MET A 76 0.07 -2.13 -6.94
C MET A 76 0.44 -0.65 -6.98
N VAL A 77 1.05 -0.24 -8.09
CA VAL A 77 1.52 1.11 -8.40
C VAL A 77 1.38 1.34 -9.91
N SER A 78 1.56 2.58 -10.35
CA SER A 78 1.75 2.99 -11.75
C SER A 78 3.10 3.65 -11.93
N GLU A 79 3.55 3.76 -13.19
CA GLU A 79 4.65 4.67 -13.52
C GLU A 79 4.26 6.10 -13.15
N THR A 80 5.19 6.80 -12.51
CA THR A 80 4.99 8.20 -12.14
C THR A 80 5.02 9.09 -13.37
N SER A 81 4.12 10.07 -13.43
CA SER A 81 4.14 11.04 -14.53
C SER A 81 5.45 11.85 -14.55
N GLN A 82 5.88 12.25 -15.74
CA GLN A 82 7.16 12.96 -15.93
C GLN A 82 7.32 14.20 -15.04
N ARG A 83 6.22 14.91 -14.75
CA ARG A 83 6.21 16.13 -13.93
C ARG A 83 6.40 15.84 -12.43
N MET A 84 6.17 14.60 -12.03
CA MET A 84 6.12 14.15 -10.64
C MET A 84 7.26 13.18 -10.28
N MET A 85 8.27 13.02 -11.15
CA MET A 85 9.39 12.09 -10.96
C MET A 85 10.19 12.30 -9.68
N TYR A 86 10.11 13.48 -9.05
CA TYR A 86 10.73 13.73 -7.75
C TYR A 86 10.12 12.89 -6.62
N PHE A 87 8.94 12.28 -6.82
CA PHE A 87 8.36 11.28 -5.91
C PHE A 87 8.87 9.85 -6.15
N GLY A 88 9.73 9.64 -7.14
CA GLY A 88 10.25 8.34 -7.53
C GLY A 88 9.57 7.78 -8.78
N GLU A 89 10.10 6.65 -9.27
CA GLU A 89 9.69 6.05 -10.55
C GLU A 89 8.29 5.41 -10.52
N LEU A 90 7.87 4.91 -9.36
CA LEU A 90 6.61 4.21 -9.17
C LEU A 90 5.80 4.88 -8.07
N THR A 91 4.55 5.23 -8.37
CA THR A 91 3.65 5.91 -7.43
C THR A 91 2.22 5.38 -7.51
N VAL A 92 1.42 5.71 -6.50
CA VAL A 92 -0.03 5.61 -6.51
C VAL A 92 -0.58 7.02 -6.63
N ASN A 93 -1.24 7.32 -7.74
CA ASN A 93 -1.84 8.62 -8.04
C ASN A 93 -0.83 9.79 -8.05
N ASP A 94 0.40 9.59 -8.52
CA ASP A 94 1.45 10.62 -8.56
C ASP A 94 1.73 11.28 -7.19
N GLN A 95 1.64 10.49 -6.12
CA GLN A 95 1.89 10.92 -4.75
C GLN A 95 2.97 10.06 -4.07
N PRO A 96 3.61 10.55 -2.98
CA PRO A 96 4.51 9.75 -2.15
C PRO A 96 3.87 8.41 -1.80
N THR A 97 4.53 7.33 -2.20
CA THR A 97 3.98 5.97 -2.12
C THR A 97 4.76 5.13 -1.13
N LEU A 98 4.00 4.46 -0.28
CA LEU A 98 4.48 3.69 0.86
C LEU A 98 3.86 2.29 0.80
N TYR A 99 4.52 1.34 1.46
CA TYR A 99 3.99 0.00 1.67
C TYR A 99 4.09 -0.42 3.12
N PHE A 100 3.37 -1.46 3.51
CA PHE A 100 3.53 -2.15 4.79
C PHE A 100 3.21 -3.63 4.66
N GLY A 101 3.88 -4.45 5.46
CA GLY A 101 3.46 -5.82 5.76
C GLY A 101 2.48 -5.87 6.92
N THR A 102 1.52 -6.79 6.84
CA THR A 102 0.56 -7.15 7.90
C THR A 102 0.14 -8.61 7.74
N ASP A 103 -0.40 -9.21 8.78
CA ASP A 103 -0.98 -10.56 8.72
C ASP A 103 -2.46 -10.56 9.07
N CYS A 104 -3.15 -11.63 8.67
CA CYS A 104 -4.51 -11.87 9.15
C CYS A 104 -4.47 -12.32 10.61
N SER A 105 -5.22 -11.65 11.48
CA SER A 105 -5.29 -11.96 12.91
C SER A 105 -5.81 -13.37 13.24
N SER A 106 -6.48 -14.02 12.29
CA SER A 106 -7.10 -15.34 12.50
C SER A 106 -6.26 -16.50 11.97
N CYS A 107 -5.60 -16.35 10.82
CA CYS A 107 -4.87 -17.45 10.17
C CYS A 107 -3.42 -17.10 9.79
N HIS A 108 -2.95 -15.92 10.18
CA HIS A 108 -1.60 -15.41 9.96
C HIS A 108 -1.12 -15.43 8.50
N SER A 109 -2.03 -15.53 7.53
CA SER A 109 -1.69 -15.30 6.12
C SER A 109 -1.14 -13.89 5.96
N GLN A 110 -0.03 -13.76 5.24
CA GLN A 110 0.69 -12.51 5.09
C GLN A 110 0.12 -11.66 3.96
N TYR A 111 0.12 -10.35 4.17
CA TYR A 111 -0.38 -9.35 3.25
C TYR A 111 0.58 -8.18 3.15
N ILE A 112 0.73 -7.67 1.93
CA ILE A 112 1.38 -6.40 1.66
C ILE A 112 0.32 -5.37 1.28
N GLY A 113 0.28 -4.26 2.01
CA GLY A 113 -0.51 -3.09 1.66
C GLY A 113 0.33 -2.05 0.96
N VAL A 114 -0.22 -1.41 -0.07
CA VAL A 114 0.40 -0.28 -0.77
C VAL A 114 -0.56 0.90 -0.74
N PHE A 115 -0.06 2.07 -0.37
CA PHE A 115 -0.84 3.28 -0.28
C PHE A 115 -0.01 4.52 -0.63
N SER A 116 -0.67 5.61 -0.99
CA SER A 116 -0.08 6.94 -1.05
C SER A 116 -0.74 7.89 -0.07
N TYR A 117 0.02 8.90 0.33
CA TYR A 117 -0.49 10.01 1.11
C TYR A 117 0.17 11.31 0.67
N GLY A 118 -0.65 12.32 0.39
CA GLY A 118 -0.15 13.64 0.04
C GLY A 118 -1.27 14.62 -0.28
N GLU A 119 -0.87 15.88 -0.43
CA GLU A 119 -1.75 16.94 -0.87
C GLU A 119 -1.88 16.91 -2.39
N LYS A 120 -3.10 16.70 -2.90
CA LYS A 120 -3.38 16.65 -4.34
C LYS A 120 -3.48 18.05 -4.94
N GLN A 121 -4.03 18.98 -4.16
CA GLN A 121 -4.15 20.41 -4.45
C GLN A 121 -4.27 21.16 -3.13
N PRO A 122 -4.01 22.49 -3.09
CA PRO A 122 -4.11 23.26 -1.85
C PRO A 122 -5.41 23.01 -1.09
N GLY A 123 -5.29 22.57 0.16
CA GLY A 123 -6.41 22.24 1.05
C GLY A 123 -7.05 20.87 0.82
N LEU A 124 -6.44 20.00 0.00
CA LEU A 124 -6.94 18.66 -0.28
C LEU A 124 -5.86 17.59 -0.09
N SER A 125 -5.75 17.08 1.13
CA SER A 125 -4.95 15.90 1.46
C SER A 125 -5.73 14.64 1.16
N THR A 126 -5.08 13.64 0.58
CA THR A 126 -5.69 12.36 0.28
C THR A 126 -4.77 11.22 0.69
N LEU A 127 -5.32 10.24 1.40
CA LEU A 127 -4.71 8.93 1.59
C LEU A 127 -5.42 7.93 0.67
N SER A 128 -4.67 7.26 -0.20
CA SER A 128 -5.20 6.28 -1.16
C SER A 128 -4.52 4.93 -0.99
N ILE A 129 -5.27 3.94 -0.51
CA ILE A 129 -4.85 2.55 -0.45
C ILE A 129 -5.06 1.92 -1.83
N SER A 130 -3.97 1.67 -2.55
CA SER A 130 -4.00 0.98 -3.84
C SER A 130 -4.53 -0.45 -3.70
N GLY A 131 -4.16 -1.11 -2.59
CA GLY A 131 -4.69 -2.41 -2.24
C GLY A 131 -3.93 -3.10 -1.12
N LEU A 132 -4.40 -4.30 -0.80
CA LEU A 132 -3.73 -5.28 0.03
C LEU A 132 -3.67 -6.59 -0.77
N TRP A 133 -2.50 -7.21 -0.82
CA TRP A 133 -2.29 -8.44 -1.57
C TRP A 133 -1.72 -9.50 -0.64
N LYS A 134 -2.32 -10.69 -0.67
CA LYS A 134 -1.73 -11.88 -0.04
C LYS A 134 -0.42 -12.21 -0.76
N TYR A 135 0.62 -12.50 0.01
CA TYR A 135 1.89 -12.99 -0.51
C TYR A 135 2.37 -14.23 0.27
N GLU A 136 3.34 -14.93 -0.31
CA GLU A 136 4.16 -15.99 0.31
C GLU A 136 5.65 -15.72 0.05
#